data_AF-A0A5J9TV73-F1
#
_entry.id   AF-A0A5J9TV73-F1
#
_cell.length_a   1.000
_cell.length_b   1.000
_cell.length_c   1.000
_cell.angle_alpha   90.00
_cell.angle_beta   90.00
_cell.angle_gamma   90.00
#
_symmetry.space_group_name_H-M   'P 1'
#
loop_
_entity.id
_entity.type
_entity.pdbx_description
1 polymer ?
#
loop_
_entity_poly.entity_id
_entity_poly.type
_entity_poly.pdbx_seq_one_letter_code
_entity_poly.pdbx_strand_id
1 'polypeptide(L)'
;MFGFFVCFTYRVAVVTGANKGIGLEVCKQLAHKGFMVILTARDEDRGSAAVEMLHESGLFDVQFHLLDVSDPSSAARLAEFIKKFGRLDILEIFSFFLICYFKSMVPLQINNAGVIGATAEIDTTTPLQEVLIGKSAMERLQWLLQHSSESYVEAEECLKTNYFGTKYVTEALLPLLQSSSDGRVINVSSNYGLLRYFSGEDLKQELNDIDNLTVEKLDEMSELFLKDYKNGQLKSHGWPSDSDTGEEAP
;
A
#
# COMPACT_ATOMS: atom_id res chain seq x y z
N MET A 1 46.91 -21.24 7.70
CA MET A 1 45.75 -21.19 6.77
C MET A 1 44.72 -20.26 7.39
N PHE A 2 44.83 -18.95 7.13
CA PHE A 2 43.82 -17.98 7.55
C PHE A 2 42.66 -18.11 6.56
N GLY A 3 41.55 -18.68 7.02
CA GLY A 3 40.32 -18.68 6.25
C GLY A 3 39.84 -17.25 6.09
N PHE A 4 39.89 -16.71 4.88
CA PHE A 4 39.15 -15.51 4.52
C PHE A 4 37.66 -15.82 4.70
N PHE A 5 37.08 -15.43 5.83
CA PHE A 5 35.63 -15.28 5.94
C PHE A 5 35.27 -14.05 5.11
N VAL A 6 34.91 -14.28 3.84
CA VAL A 6 34.21 -13.26 3.06
C VAL A 6 32.82 -13.14 3.69
N CYS A 7 32.66 -12.19 4.61
CA CYS A 7 31.34 -11.79 5.06
C CYS A 7 30.69 -11.06 3.89
N PHE A 8 29.93 -11.78 3.06
CA PHE A 8 29.03 -11.15 2.10
C PHE A 8 27.98 -10.40 2.92
N THR A 9 28.16 -9.09 3.06
CA THR A 9 27.16 -8.23 3.66
C THR A 9 26.04 -8.05 2.63
N TYR A 10 25.12 -9.01 2.56
CA TYR A 10 23.94 -8.88 1.70
C TYR A 10 23.16 -7.63 2.13
N ARG A 11 22.67 -6.87 1.15
CA ARG A 11 21.67 -5.85 1.45
C ARG A 11 20.31 -6.52 1.50
N VAL A 12 19.56 -6.28 2.56
CA VAL A 12 18.26 -6.93 2.76
C VAL A 12 17.16 -5.95 2.38
N ALA A 13 16.21 -6.41 1.57
CA ALA A 13 15.01 -5.66 1.23
C ALA A 13 13.77 -6.45 1.63
N VAL A 14 12.80 -5.79 2.25
CA VAL A 14 11.46 -6.34 2.52
C VAL A 14 10.48 -5.64 1.58
N VAL A 15 9.65 -6.43 0.89
CA VAL A 15 8.60 -5.90 0.02
C VAL A 15 7.24 -6.43 0.47
N THR A 16 6.32 -5.55 0.84
CA THR A 16 4.99 -5.93 1.32
C THR A 16 4.04 -6.35 0.19
N GLY A 17 3.25 -7.40 0.40
CA GLY A 17 2.19 -7.80 -0.55
C GLY A 17 2.69 -8.12 -1.95
N ALA A 18 3.88 -8.70 -2.06
CA ALA A 18 4.66 -8.83 -3.29
C ALA A 18 4.42 -10.14 -4.08
N ASN A 19 3.31 -10.84 -3.86
CA ASN A 19 3.00 -12.09 -4.57
C ASN A 19 2.49 -11.90 -6.01
N LYS A 20 2.28 -10.67 -6.46
CA LYS A 20 1.85 -10.31 -7.83
C LYS A 20 2.19 -8.83 -8.11
N GLY A 21 1.84 -8.35 -9.29
CA GLY A 21 1.81 -6.92 -9.60
C GLY A 21 3.13 -6.17 -9.42
N ILE A 22 3.05 -4.89 -9.00
CA ILE A 22 4.23 -4.01 -8.88
C ILE A 22 5.25 -4.55 -7.90
N GLY A 23 4.84 -4.97 -6.71
CA GLY A 23 5.77 -5.50 -5.70
C GLY A 23 6.46 -6.79 -6.10
N LEU A 24 5.85 -7.64 -6.95
CA LEU A 24 6.55 -8.79 -7.53
C LEU A 24 7.67 -8.34 -8.48
N GLU A 25 7.39 -7.35 -9.33
CA GLU A 25 8.39 -6.77 -10.23
C GLU A 25 9.49 -6.02 -9.46
N VAL A 26 9.14 -5.35 -8.36
CA VAL A 26 10.11 -4.76 -7.43
C VAL A 26 11.02 -5.83 -6.84
N CYS A 27 10.45 -6.94 -6.33
CA CYS A 27 11.25 -8.06 -5.83
C CYS A 27 12.24 -8.54 -6.88
N LYS A 28 11.77 -8.70 -8.13
CA LYS A 28 12.61 -9.10 -9.27
C LYS A 28 13.76 -8.12 -9.52
N GLN A 29 13.47 -6.82 -9.56
CA GLN A 29 14.48 -5.79 -9.83
C GLN A 29 15.49 -5.64 -8.68
N LEU A 30 15.06 -5.76 -7.43
CA LEU A 30 15.93 -5.73 -6.26
C LEU A 30 16.85 -6.96 -6.24
N ALA A 31 16.31 -8.15 -6.53
CA ALA A 31 17.11 -9.37 -6.63
C ALA A 31 18.17 -9.26 -7.74
N HIS A 32 17.82 -8.71 -8.92
CA HIS A 32 18.80 -8.43 -9.98
C HIS A 32 19.91 -7.44 -9.57
N LYS A 33 19.65 -6.58 -8.58
CA LYS A 33 20.62 -5.63 -8.00
C LYS A 33 21.42 -6.24 -6.83
N GLY A 34 21.28 -7.54 -6.57
CA GLY A 34 22.02 -8.29 -5.56
C GLY A 34 21.51 -8.11 -4.13
N PHE A 35 20.23 -7.75 -3.96
CA PHE A 35 19.59 -7.75 -2.64
C PHE A 35 19.12 -9.16 -2.27
N MET A 36 19.23 -9.50 -0.98
CA MET A 36 18.42 -10.54 -0.37
C MET A 36 17.01 -9.97 -0.19
N VAL A 37 16.06 -10.47 -0.97
CA VAL A 37 14.69 -9.96 -0.98
C VAL A 37 13.79 -10.85 -0.16
N ILE A 38 13.09 -10.27 0.79
CA ILE A 38 12.04 -10.90 1.57
C ILE A 38 10.71 -10.50 0.96
N LEU A 39 10.20 -11.37 0.09
CA LEU A 39 8.89 -11.26 -0.53
C LEU A 39 7.85 -11.64 0.52
N THR A 40 6.91 -10.75 0.79
CA THR A 40 5.85 -11.04 1.77
C THR A 40 4.46 -10.99 1.15
N ALA A 41 3.55 -11.80 1.70
CA ALA A 41 2.15 -11.83 1.28
C ALA A 41 1.27 -12.34 2.43
N ARG A 42 -0.03 -12.06 2.33
CA ARG A 42 -1.05 -12.55 3.28
C ARG A 42 -1.41 -14.02 3.10
N ASP A 43 -1.11 -14.56 1.92
CA ASP A 43 -1.48 -15.90 1.49
C ASP A 43 -0.19 -16.69 1.21
N GLU A 44 0.00 -17.79 1.93
CA GLU A 44 1.22 -18.60 1.91
C GLU A 44 1.43 -19.29 0.58
N ASP A 45 0.38 -19.83 -0.02
CA ASP A 45 0.45 -20.55 -1.30
C ASP A 45 0.83 -19.58 -2.43
N ARG A 46 0.16 -18.42 -2.50
CA ARG A 46 0.47 -17.39 -3.50
C ARG A 46 1.85 -16.78 -3.31
N GLY A 47 2.26 -16.58 -2.06
CA GLY A 47 3.59 -16.06 -1.74
C GLY A 47 4.70 -17.03 -2.14
N SER A 48 4.54 -18.31 -1.81
CA SER A 48 5.49 -19.37 -2.15
C SER A 48 5.58 -19.57 -3.66
N ALA A 49 4.44 -19.65 -4.35
CA ALA A 49 4.41 -19.74 -5.81
C ALA A 49 5.12 -18.55 -6.48
N ALA A 50 4.96 -17.33 -5.93
CA ALA A 50 5.65 -16.16 -6.46
C ALA A 50 7.18 -16.24 -6.33
N VAL A 51 7.68 -16.79 -5.23
CA VAL A 51 9.12 -17.04 -5.04
C VAL A 51 9.61 -18.13 -5.99
N GLU A 52 8.87 -19.21 -6.17
CA GLU A 52 9.22 -20.28 -7.12
C GLU A 52 9.37 -19.73 -8.56
N MET A 53 8.43 -18.90 -9.02
CA MET A 53 8.54 -18.24 -10.33
C MET A 53 9.80 -17.38 -10.49
N LEU A 54 10.22 -16.69 -9.43
CA LEU A 54 11.46 -15.89 -9.43
C LEU A 54 12.70 -16.80 -9.45
N HIS A 55 12.66 -17.92 -8.72
CA HIS A 55 13.74 -18.91 -8.70
C HIS A 55 13.90 -19.60 -10.06
N GLU A 56 12.80 -19.95 -10.74
CA GLU A 56 12.81 -20.47 -12.12
C GLU A 56 13.43 -19.47 -13.11
N SER A 57 13.34 -18.17 -12.80
CA SER A 57 13.99 -17.10 -13.56
C SER A 57 15.46 -16.85 -13.16
N GLY A 58 16.03 -17.69 -12.28
CA GLY A 58 17.42 -17.63 -11.82
C GLY A 58 17.68 -16.68 -10.65
N LEU A 59 16.63 -16.15 -10.00
CA LEU A 59 16.74 -15.23 -8.87
C LEU A 59 16.58 -15.95 -7.54
N PHE A 60 17.64 -16.61 -7.06
CA PHE A 60 17.60 -17.43 -5.84
C PHE A 60 17.70 -16.63 -4.53
N ASP A 61 18.08 -15.36 -4.59
CA ASP A 61 18.20 -14.46 -3.43
C ASP A 61 16.84 -13.88 -2.98
N VAL A 62 15.76 -14.63 -3.17
CA VAL A 62 14.40 -14.25 -2.75
C VAL A 62 13.86 -15.31 -1.79
N GLN A 63 13.40 -14.88 -0.60
CA GLN A 63 12.74 -15.73 0.40
C GLN A 63 11.32 -15.24 0.66
N PHE A 64 10.40 -16.18 0.88
CA PHE A 64 9.05 -15.86 1.31
C PHE A 64 8.98 -15.67 2.83
N HIS A 65 8.16 -14.73 3.28
CA HIS A 65 7.67 -14.69 4.66
C HIS A 65 6.20 -14.24 4.70
N LEU A 66 5.37 -14.94 5.47
CA LEU A 66 3.97 -14.57 5.66
C LEU A 66 3.88 -13.19 6.36
N LEU A 67 3.09 -12.28 5.81
CA LEU A 67 2.82 -10.98 6.40
C LEU A 67 1.38 -10.56 6.14
N ASP A 68 0.66 -10.33 7.22
CA ASP A 68 -0.56 -9.54 7.22
C ASP A 68 -0.25 -8.20 7.87
N VAL A 69 -0.19 -7.15 7.05
CA VAL A 69 0.13 -5.80 7.53
C VAL A 69 -0.89 -5.30 8.55
N SER A 70 -2.12 -5.81 8.51
CA SER A 70 -3.19 -5.41 9.43
C SER A 70 -3.09 -6.07 10.82
N ASP A 71 -2.20 -7.05 11.00
CA ASP A 71 -1.91 -7.73 12.27
C ASP A 71 -0.53 -7.31 12.82
N PRO A 72 -0.47 -6.50 13.90
CA PRO A 72 0.79 -6.13 14.55
C PRO A 72 1.65 -7.32 14.96
N SER A 73 1.04 -8.46 15.31
CA SER A 73 1.79 -9.67 15.67
C SER A 73 2.48 -10.30 14.45
N SER A 74 1.89 -10.15 13.25
CA SER A 74 2.48 -10.56 11.98
C SER A 74 3.70 -9.73 11.63
N ALA A 75 3.61 -8.41 11.80
CA ALA A 75 4.74 -7.50 11.66
C ALA A 75 5.87 -7.83 12.65
N ALA A 76 5.54 -8.13 13.91
CA ALA A 76 6.52 -8.53 14.91
C ALA A 76 7.23 -9.85 14.56
N ARG A 77 6.49 -10.87 14.06
CA ARG A 77 7.09 -12.13 13.58
C ARG A 77 8.06 -11.89 12.42
N LEU A 78 7.70 -11.02 11.49
CA LEU A 78 8.59 -10.62 10.40
C LEU A 78 9.85 -9.95 10.95
N ALA A 79 9.73 -9.00 11.89
CA ALA A 79 10.90 -8.34 12.49
C ALA A 79 11.85 -9.35 13.17
N GLU A 80 11.33 -10.31 13.93
CA GLU A 80 12.14 -11.40 14.52
C GLU A 80 12.84 -12.24 13.44
N PHE A 81 12.14 -12.57 12.36
CA PHE A 81 12.73 -13.29 11.24
C PHE A 81 13.87 -12.50 10.58
N ILE A 82 13.72 -11.17 10.40
CA ILE A 82 14.74 -10.34 9.76
C ILE A 82 16.00 -10.20 10.62
N LYS A 83 15.91 -10.31 11.95
CA LYS A 83 17.09 -10.27 12.84
C LYS A 83 18.17 -11.29 12.47
N LYS A 84 17.81 -12.42 11.85
CA LYS A 84 18.80 -13.41 11.38
C LYS A 84 19.76 -12.87 10.32
N PHE A 85 19.40 -11.80 9.62
CA PHE A 85 20.24 -11.11 8.65
C PHE A 85 21.03 -9.94 9.27
N GLY A 86 20.77 -9.60 10.53
CA GLY A 86 21.46 -8.56 11.31
C GLY A 86 21.03 -7.11 11.02
N ARG A 87 20.52 -6.82 9.84
CA ARG A 87 20.06 -5.48 9.43
C ARG A 87 18.95 -5.53 8.37
N LEU A 88 18.29 -4.39 8.16
CA LEU A 88 17.39 -4.16 7.03
C LEU A 88 17.82 -2.89 6.29
N ASP A 89 17.98 -2.97 4.97
CA ASP A 89 18.46 -1.84 4.16
C ASP A 89 17.31 -1.14 3.42
N ILE A 90 16.32 -1.89 2.93
CA ILE A 90 15.15 -1.34 2.25
C ILE A 90 13.87 -1.95 2.81
N LEU A 91 12.92 -1.09 3.17
CA LEU A 91 11.55 -1.45 3.43
C LEU A 91 10.66 -0.77 2.40
N GLU A 92 10.07 -1.56 1.50
CA GLU A 92 9.09 -1.08 0.55
C GLU A 92 7.69 -1.52 0.98
N ILE A 93 6.87 -0.53 1.33
CA ILE A 93 5.50 -0.72 1.79
C ILE A 93 4.55 -0.20 0.73
N PHE A 94 3.62 -1.05 0.35
CA PHE A 94 2.51 -0.68 -0.49
C PHE A 94 1.37 -0.15 0.37
N SER A 95 1.49 1.12 0.73
CA SER A 95 0.49 1.90 1.44
C SER A 95 -0.46 2.50 0.41
N PHE A 96 -1.42 1.74 -0.10
CA PHE A 96 -2.35 2.31 -1.07
C PHE A 96 -3.28 3.29 -0.36
N PHE A 97 -2.85 4.52 -0.11
CA PHE A 97 -3.73 5.53 0.48
C PHE A 97 -4.74 5.94 -0.58
N LEU A 98 -5.86 5.23 -0.55
CA LEU A 98 -7.00 5.49 -1.36
C LEU A 98 -8.24 5.23 -0.50
N ILE A 99 -8.51 6.21 0.36
CA ILE A 99 -9.91 6.63 0.49
C ILE A 99 -10.25 7.19 -0.89
N CYS A 100 -11.32 6.68 -1.51
CA CYS A 100 -11.84 7.08 -2.82
C CYS A 100 -11.27 6.37 -4.06
N TYR A 101 -12.09 5.44 -4.58
CA TYR A 101 -12.14 4.96 -5.98
C TYR A 101 -11.04 4.06 -6.53
N PHE A 102 -11.32 2.77 -6.70
CA PHE A 102 -11.07 2.04 -7.96
C PHE A 102 -11.19 0.53 -7.75
N LYS A 103 -12.30 -0.09 -8.17
CA LYS A 103 -12.36 -1.54 -8.33
C LYS A 103 -11.99 -2.02 -9.73
N SER A 104 -11.93 -1.17 -10.75
CA SER A 104 -11.78 -1.70 -12.13
C SER A 104 -11.21 -0.71 -13.14
N MET A 105 -9.96 -0.26 -12.98
CA MET A 105 -9.18 0.05 -14.18
C MET A 105 -7.66 0.11 -14.05
N VAL A 106 -6.99 -1.02 -14.20
CA VAL A 106 -5.84 -1.08 -15.12
C VAL A 106 -5.65 -2.54 -15.56
N PRO A 107 -5.30 -2.85 -16.82
CA PRO A 107 -4.55 -4.07 -17.12
C PRO A 107 -3.11 -4.04 -16.55
N LEU A 108 -2.74 -3.01 -15.76
CA LEU A 108 -1.71 -3.15 -14.75
C LEU A 108 -2.33 -3.79 -13.51
N GLN A 109 -1.93 -5.02 -13.26
CA GLN A 109 -2.06 -5.68 -11.98
C GLN A 109 -1.35 -4.84 -10.90
N ILE A 110 -2.01 -3.85 -10.31
CA ILE A 110 -1.52 -3.20 -9.08
C ILE A 110 -2.41 -3.69 -7.96
N ASN A 111 -2.09 -4.86 -7.41
CA ASN A 111 -2.72 -5.35 -6.20
C ASN A 111 -1.63 -5.94 -5.32
N ASN A 112 -0.97 -5.04 -4.60
CA ASN A 112 0.08 -5.36 -3.64
C ASN A 112 -0.29 -4.70 -2.33
N ALA A 113 -0.52 -5.55 -1.32
CA ALA A 113 -0.98 -5.30 0.05
C ALA A 113 -2.22 -4.41 0.25
N GLY A 114 -2.34 -3.28 -0.46
CA GLY A 114 -3.38 -2.29 -0.26
C GLY A 114 -4.79 -2.80 -0.55
N VAL A 115 -5.72 -2.41 0.32
CA VAL A 115 -7.15 -2.70 0.19
C VAL A 115 -7.85 -1.47 -0.38
N ILE A 116 -8.70 -1.68 -1.37
CA ILE A 116 -9.53 -0.64 -2.00
C ILE A 116 -10.80 -0.47 -1.17
N GLY A 117 -11.16 0.77 -0.83
CA GLY A 117 -12.33 1.11 -0.01
C GLY A 117 -13.69 1.18 -0.72
N ALA A 118 -13.87 0.54 -1.87
CA ALA A 118 -15.07 0.71 -2.71
C ALA A 118 -15.48 -0.54 -3.51
N THR A 119 -16.78 -0.80 -3.60
CA THR A 119 -17.39 -1.75 -4.54
C THR A 119 -17.89 -1.05 -5.81
N ALA A 120 -17.44 -1.48 -6.98
CA ALA A 120 -18.16 -1.15 -8.21
C ALA A 120 -19.42 -2.01 -8.34
N GLU A 121 -20.61 -1.41 -8.21
CA GLU A 121 -21.87 -2.01 -8.66
C GLU A 121 -22.01 -1.76 -10.16
N ILE A 122 -21.33 -2.59 -10.95
CA ILE A 122 -21.48 -2.56 -12.39
C ILE A 122 -22.71 -3.41 -12.74
N ASP A 123 -23.90 -2.80 -12.73
CA ASP A 123 -25.08 -3.37 -13.39
C ASP A 123 -24.98 -3.09 -14.90
N THR A 124 -24.09 -3.80 -15.59
CA THR A 124 -24.02 -3.72 -17.05
C THR A 124 -24.30 -5.08 -17.66
N THR A 125 -25.39 -5.13 -18.42
CA THR A 125 -25.67 -6.18 -19.42
C THR A 125 -24.59 -6.25 -20.51
N THR A 126 -23.68 -5.28 -20.56
CA THR A 126 -22.56 -5.14 -21.50
C THR A 126 -21.22 -5.35 -20.78
N PRO A 127 -20.27 -6.12 -21.32
CA PRO A 127 -18.95 -6.32 -20.71
C PRO A 127 -18.20 -5.00 -20.46
N LEU A 128 -17.59 -4.85 -19.27
CA LEU A 128 -16.85 -3.65 -18.87
C LEU A 128 -15.82 -3.20 -19.91
N GLN A 129 -15.14 -4.15 -20.57
CA GLN A 129 -14.17 -3.85 -21.62
C GLN A 129 -14.80 -3.07 -22.78
N GLU A 130 -16.03 -3.39 -23.17
CA GLU A 130 -16.75 -2.69 -24.24
C GLU A 130 -17.14 -1.27 -23.85
N VAL A 131 -17.52 -1.07 -22.58
CA VAL A 131 -17.83 0.26 -22.03
C VAL A 131 -16.60 1.18 -22.01
N LEU A 132 -15.41 0.59 -21.86
CA LEU A 132 -14.16 1.30 -21.63
C LEU A 132 -13.30 1.47 -22.90
N ILE A 133 -13.62 0.75 -23.97
CA ILE A 133 -12.96 0.88 -25.28
C ILE A 133 -13.13 2.32 -25.80
N GLY A 134 -12.06 2.87 -26.37
CA GLY A 134 -12.07 4.21 -26.96
C GLY A 134 -12.04 5.39 -25.98
N LYS A 135 -12.38 5.18 -24.70
CA LYS A 135 -12.27 6.22 -23.66
C LYS A 135 -10.80 6.48 -23.27
N SER A 136 -10.46 7.73 -22.98
CA SER A 136 -9.21 8.16 -22.35
C SER A 136 -9.12 7.71 -20.89
N ALA A 137 -7.92 7.68 -20.30
CA ALA A 137 -7.73 7.29 -18.91
C ALA A 137 -8.63 8.09 -17.93
N MET A 138 -8.84 9.38 -18.20
CA MET A 138 -9.69 10.26 -17.40
C MET A 138 -11.19 9.97 -17.58
N GLU A 139 -11.65 9.74 -18.80
CA GLU A 139 -13.07 9.39 -19.05
C GLU A 139 -13.44 8.03 -18.46
N ARG A 140 -12.49 7.09 -18.47
CA ARG A 140 -12.66 5.76 -17.88
C ARG A 140 -12.74 5.84 -16.37
N LEU A 141 -11.85 6.62 -15.78
CA LEU A 141 -11.87 6.98 -14.37
C LEU A 141 -13.24 7.58 -14.03
N GLN A 142 -13.65 8.67 -14.67
CA GLN A 142 -14.89 9.37 -14.35
C GLN A 142 -16.14 8.49 -14.48
N TRP A 143 -16.16 7.60 -15.48
CA TRP A 143 -17.23 6.61 -15.60
C TRP A 143 -17.26 5.67 -14.39
N LEU A 144 -16.12 5.17 -13.94
CA LEU A 144 -16.05 4.29 -12.76
C LEU A 144 -16.47 5.01 -11.48
N LEU A 145 -16.11 6.29 -11.32
CA LEU A 145 -16.53 7.12 -10.18
C LEU A 145 -18.05 7.15 -10.05
N GLN A 146 -18.75 7.28 -11.19
CA GLN A 146 -20.21 7.35 -11.23
C GLN A 146 -20.91 6.00 -11.00
N HIS A 147 -20.17 4.89 -11.05
CA HIS A 147 -20.70 3.52 -11.00
C HIS A 147 -20.04 2.68 -9.90
N SER A 148 -19.49 3.34 -8.87
CA SER A 148 -19.03 2.70 -7.65
C SER A 148 -19.79 3.20 -6.44
N SER A 149 -20.06 2.28 -5.51
CA SER A 149 -20.57 2.56 -4.18
C SER A 149 -19.49 2.24 -3.15
N GLU A 150 -19.46 3.04 -2.10
CA GLU A 150 -18.50 2.88 -1.00
C GLU A 150 -19.26 2.43 0.25
N SER A 151 -18.80 1.36 0.89
CA SER A 151 -19.33 0.92 2.17
C SER A 151 -18.40 1.28 3.33
N TYR A 152 -18.98 1.52 4.52
CA TYR A 152 -18.22 1.75 5.74
C TYR A 152 -17.20 0.61 6.01
N VAL A 153 -17.59 -0.64 5.73
CA VAL A 153 -16.74 -1.82 5.94
C VAL A 153 -15.48 -1.75 5.08
N GLU A 154 -15.61 -1.31 3.83
CA GLU A 154 -14.47 -1.17 2.93
C GLU A 154 -13.58 0.02 3.31
N ALA A 155 -14.17 1.13 3.76
CA ALA A 155 -13.43 2.27 4.28
C ALA A 155 -12.60 1.90 5.52
N GLU A 156 -13.18 1.11 6.43
CA GLU A 156 -12.52 0.59 7.64
C GLU A 156 -11.36 -0.36 7.28
N GLU A 157 -11.58 -1.32 6.39
CA GLU A 157 -10.53 -2.24 5.91
C GLU A 157 -9.41 -1.51 5.15
N CYS A 158 -9.75 -0.46 4.39
CA CYS A 158 -8.81 0.42 3.70
C CYS A 158 -7.88 1.11 4.72
N LEU A 159 -8.43 1.79 5.72
CA LEU A 159 -7.60 2.45 6.74
C LEU A 159 -6.75 1.45 7.54
N LYS A 160 -7.35 0.32 7.92
CA LYS A 160 -6.67 -0.74 8.66
C LYS A 160 -5.43 -1.26 7.92
N THR A 161 -5.53 -1.41 6.60
CA THR A 161 -4.43 -1.92 5.78
C THR A 161 -3.43 -0.82 5.41
N ASN A 162 -3.93 0.29 4.86
CA ASN A 162 -3.11 1.25 4.12
C ASN A 162 -2.42 2.26 5.04
N TYR A 163 -3.08 2.63 6.14
CA TYR A 163 -2.51 3.54 7.14
C TYR A 163 -1.97 2.76 8.33
N PHE A 164 -2.84 2.08 9.08
CA PHE A 164 -2.42 1.37 10.30
C PHE A 164 -1.44 0.23 9.99
N GLY A 165 -1.68 -0.56 8.95
CA GLY A 165 -0.78 -1.65 8.60
C GLY A 165 0.61 -1.16 8.16
N THR A 166 0.68 -0.05 7.44
CA THR A 166 1.94 0.63 7.13
C THR A 166 2.67 1.05 8.39
N LYS A 167 1.94 1.66 9.35
CA LYS A 167 2.48 2.08 10.64
C LYS A 167 3.07 0.88 11.39
N TYR A 168 2.30 -0.19 11.57
CA TYR A 168 2.73 -1.38 12.32
C TYR A 168 3.98 -2.03 11.73
N VAL A 169 4.04 -2.19 10.40
CA VAL A 169 5.22 -2.77 9.73
C VAL A 169 6.43 -1.86 9.85
N THR A 170 6.24 -0.55 9.67
CA THR A 170 7.33 0.42 9.80
C THR A 170 7.88 0.42 11.22
N GLU A 171 7.03 0.51 12.24
CA GLU A 171 7.44 0.51 13.64
C GLU A 171 8.18 -0.78 14.03
N ALA A 172 7.67 -1.95 13.60
CA ALA A 172 8.30 -3.24 13.89
C ALA A 172 9.69 -3.37 13.28
N LEU A 173 9.92 -2.79 12.09
CA LEU A 173 11.17 -2.90 11.35
C LEU A 173 12.11 -1.70 11.56
N LEU A 174 11.64 -0.61 12.16
CA LEU A 174 12.41 0.63 12.36
C LEU A 174 13.76 0.39 13.08
N PRO A 175 13.86 -0.42 14.16
CA PRO A 175 15.14 -0.68 14.80
C PRO A 175 16.16 -1.38 13.87
N LEU A 176 15.68 -2.21 12.94
CA LEU A 176 16.52 -2.93 11.97
C LEU A 176 16.92 -2.03 10.79
N LEU A 177 16.07 -1.06 10.43
CA LEU A 177 16.39 -0.04 9.43
C LEU A 177 17.44 0.93 9.98
N GLN A 178 17.30 1.36 11.23
CA GLN A 178 18.23 2.27 11.90
C GLN A 178 19.61 1.65 12.13
N SER A 179 19.72 0.31 12.15
CA SER A 179 21.02 -0.37 12.22
C SER A 179 21.76 -0.40 10.87
N SER A 180 21.07 -0.12 9.76
CA SER A 180 21.71 0.06 8.45
C SER A 180 22.24 1.49 8.30
N SER A 181 23.44 1.61 7.73
CA SER A 181 24.03 2.91 7.37
C SER A 181 23.30 3.60 6.21
N ASP A 182 22.43 2.89 5.49
CA ASP A 182 21.65 3.40 4.36
C ASP A 182 20.20 2.86 4.38
N GLY A 183 19.59 2.81 5.56
CA GLY A 183 18.21 2.34 5.74
C GLY A 183 17.20 3.25 5.01
N ARG A 184 16.32 2.66 4.20
CA ARG A 184 15.30 3.39 3.41
C ARG A 184 13.91 2.81 3.64
N VAL A 185 12.93 3.70 3.82
CA VAL A 185 11.49 3.37 3.78
C VAL A 185 10.90 4.00 2.54
N ILE A 186 10.21 3.20 1.73
CA ILE A 186 9.53 3.63 0.52
C ILE A 186 8.05 3.30 0.69
N ASN A 187 7.23 4.34 0.87
CA ASN A 187 5.77 4.20 0.92
C ASN A 187 5.21 4.48 -0.48
N VAL A 188 4.61 3.47 -1.10
CA VAL A 188 3.95 3.61 -2.40
C VAL A 188 2.55 4.19 -2.19
N SER A 189 2.41 5.51 -2.37
CA SER A 189 1.15 6.26 -2.21
C SER A 189 0.45 6.51 -3.56
N SER A 190 -0.55 7.39 -3.57
CA SER A 190 -1.39 7.74 -4.73
C SER A 190 -1.49 9.24 -4.93
N ASN A 191 -1.69 9.69 -6.17
CA ASN A 191 -2.04 11.09 -6.48
C ASN A 191 -3.32 11.53 -5.76
N TYR A 192 -4.19 10.61 -5.38
CA TYR A 192 -5.42 10.89 -4.63
C TYR A 192 -5.19 11.20 -3.15
N GLY A 193 -3.98 10.98 -2.62
CA GLY A 193 -3.62 11.42 -1.26
C GLY A 193 -3.38 12.92 -1.14
N LEU A 194 -3.61 13.71 -2.19
CA LEU A 194 -3.37 15.16 -2.18
C LEU A 194 -4.50 15.93 -1.51
N LEU A 195 -4.13 16.94 -0.72
CA LEU A 195 -5.08 17.79 0.02
C LEU A 195 -6.10 18.54 -0.86
N ARG A 196 -5.84 18.68 -2.17
CA ARG A 196 -6.79 19.29 -3.11
C ARG A 196 -8.12 18.56 -3.24
N TYR A 197 -8.19 17.29 -2.82
CA TYR A 197 -9.44 16.51 -2.85
C TYR A 197 -10.29 16.68 -1.60
N PHE A 198 -9.77 17.32 -0.56
CA PHE A 198 -10.54 17.70 0.62
C PHE A 198 -11.27 19.00 0.33
N SER A 199 -12.50 19.15 0.82
CA SER A 199 -13.24 20.43 0.77
C SER A 199 -13.20 21.18 2.10
N GLY A 200 -12.86 20.50 3.20
CA GLY A 200 -12.71 21.09 4.53
C GLY A 200 -11.37 21.79 4.73
N GLU A 201 -11.40 23.12 4.83
CA GLU A 201 -10.17 23.91 5.03
C GLU A 201 -9.48 23.63 6.37
N ASP A 202 -10.24 23.35 7.43
CA ASP A 202 -9.68 22.97 8.73
C ASP A 202 -8.90 21.64 8.65
N LEU A 203 -9.45 20.63 7.96
CA LEU A 203 -8.78 19.34 7.72
C LEU A 203 -7.51 19.52 6.90
N LYS A 204 -7.55 20.36 5.86
CA LYS A 204 -6.36 20.67 5.05
C LYS A 204 -5.30 21.36 5.88
N GLN A 205 -5.69 22.34 6.70
CA GLN A 205 -4.77 23.07 7.54
C GLN A 205 -4.08 22.14 8.54
N GLU A 206 -4.84 21.24 9.16
CA GLU A 206 -4.31 20.25 10.11
C GLU A 206 -3.31 19.29 9.43
N LEU A 207 -3.65 18.72 8.27
CA LEU A 207 -2.75 17.83 7.53
C LEU A 207 -1.54 18.55 6.92
N ASN A 208 -1.62 19.86 6.73
CA ASN A 208 -0.54 20.68 6.18
C ASN A 208 0.33 21.36 7.27
N ASP A 209 -0.01 21.19 8.55
CA ASP A 209 0.77 21.70 9.68
C ASP A 209 1.94 20.76 10.01
N ILE A 210 2.89 20.67 9.07
CA ILE A 210 4.01 19.71 9.10
C ILE A 210 4.82 19.81 10.40
N ASP A 211 4.95 21.00 10.97
CA ASP A 211 5.76 21.25 12.17
C ASP A 211 5.10 20.70 13.45
N ASN A 212 3.77 20.54 13.45
CA ASN A 212 2.99 20.07 14.62
C ASN A 212 2.22 18.77 14.35
N LEU A 213 2.39 18.16 13.17
CA LEU A 213 1.75 16.91 12.81
C LEU A 213 2.41 15.75 13.56
N THR A 214 1.59 14.93 14.19
CA THR A 214 2.02 13.79 15.01
C THR A 214 1.29 12.53 14.58
N VAL A 215 1.85 11.36 14.87
CA VAL A 215 1.19 10.06 14.60
C VAL A 215 -0.14 9.96 15.35
N GLU A 216 -0.21 10.47 16.58
CA GLU A 216 -1.41 10.47 17.41
C GLU A 216 -2.54 11.28 16.75
N LYS A 217 -2.25 12.51 16.28
CA LYS A 217 -3.20 13.30 15.48
C LYS A 217 -3.66 12.57 14.22
N LEU A 218 -2.76 11.94 13.48
CA LEU A 218 -3.13 11.18 12.28
C LEU A 218 -4.02 9.96 12.60
N ASP A 219 -3.79 9.32 13.75
CA ASP A 219 -4.66 8.27 14.28
C ASP A 219 -6.06 8.84 14.63
N GLU A 220 -6.12 9.95 15.37
CA GLU A 220 -7.36 10.64 15.72
C GLU A 220 -8.15 11.08 14.47
N MET A 221 -7.49 11.62 13.45
CA MET A 221 -8.11 12.00 12.18
C MET A 221 -8.65 10.78 11.41
N SER A 222 -7.94 9.65 11.46
CA SER A 222 -8.39 8.40 10.84
C SER A 222 -9.65 7.85 11.53
N GLU A 223 -9.72 7.94 12.85
CA GLU A 223 -10.91 7.58 13.63
C GLU A 223 -12.08 8.55 13.38
N LEU A 224 -11.79 9.85 13.28
CA LEU A 224 -12.77 10.88 12.94
C LEU A 224 -13.39 10.63 11.57
N PHE A 225 -12.57 10.30 10.56
CA PHE A 225 -13.06 9.93 9.24
C PHE A 225 -14.06 8.78 9.30
N LEU A 226 -13.73 7.67 9.99
CA LEU A 226 -14.65 6.53 10.10
C LEU A 226 -15.94 6.89 10.84
N LYS A 227 -15.83 7.70 11.90
CA LYS A 227 -16.99 8.21 12.62
C LYS A 227 -17.90 9.04 11.72
N ASP A 228 -17.33 9.95 10.95
CA ASP A 228 -18.06 10.82 10.01
C ASP A 228 -18.66 10.00 8.86
N TYR A 229 -17.94 8.99 8.36
CA TYR A 229 -18.45 8.03 7.39
C TYR A 229 -19.72 7.36 7.92
N LYS A 230 -19.62 6.77 9.12
CA LYS A 230 -20.72 6.03 9.75
C LYS A 230 -21.97 6.89 9.98
N ASN A 231 -21.76 8.19 10.21
CA ASN A 231 -22.83 9.16 10.43
C ASN A 231 -23.34 9.82 9.13
N GLY A 232 -22.76 9.52 7.97
CA GLY A 232 -23.09 10.17 6.69
C GLY A 232 -22.67 11.64 6.63
N GLN A 233 -21.62 12.02 7.34
CA GLN A 233 -21.16 13.40 7.53
C GLN A 233 -19.90 13.76 6.74
N LEU A 234 -19.38 12.85 5.89
CA LEU A 234 -18.16 13.07 5.11
C LEU A 234 -18.16 14.43 4.40
N LYS A 235 -19.16 14.66 3.54
CA LYS A 235 -19.29 15.91 2.78
C LYS A 235 -19.42 17.14 3.68
N SER A 236 -20.29 17.07 4.70
CA SER A 236 -20.54 18.21 5.58
C SER A 236 -19.32 18.59 6.41
N HIS A 237 -18.43 17.65 6.69
CA HIS A 237 -17.18 17.89 7.41
C HIS A 237 -15.98 18.05 6.46
N GLY A 238 -16.23 18.09 5.15
CA GLY A 238 -15.21 18.43 4.16
C GLY A 238 -14.25 17.30 3.78
N TRP A 239 -14.62 16.05 4.09
CA TRP A 239 -13.94 14.87 3.56
C TRP A 239 -14.24 14.68 2.07
N PRO A 240 -13.32 14.10 1.29
CA PRO A 240 -13.61 13.69 -0.08
C PRO A 240 -14.86 12.79 -0.13
N SER A 241 -15.79 13.07 -1.05
CA SER A 241 -17.05 12.31 -1.20
C SER A 241 -17.59 12.37 -2.63
N ASP A 242 -18.53 11.46 -2.96
CA ASP A 242 -19.04 11.21 -4.32
C ASP A 242 -19.56 12.42 -5.11
N SER A 243 -19.83 13.55 -4.44
CA SER A 243 -20.35 14.75 -5.10
C SER A 243 -19.31 15.74 -5.63
N ASP A 244 -18.01 15.55 -5.33
CA ASP A 244 -17.01 16.61 -5.53
C ASP A 244 -16.27 16.53 -6.87
N THR A 245 -16.69 15.65 -7.78
CA THR A 245 -16.07 15.49 -9.12
C THR A 245 -16.71 16.38 -10.20
N GLY A 246 -17.47 17.41 -9.79
CA GLY A 246 -18.31 18.22 -10.67
C GLY A 246 -17.79 19.58 -11.11
N GLU A 247 -16.64 20.07 -10.63
CA GLU A 247 -16.09 21.35 -11.11
C GLU A 247 -14.64 21.19 -11.55
N GLU A 248 -14.44 21.45 -12.85
CA GLU A 248 -13.13 21.67 -13.46
C GLU A 248 -12.39 22.74 -12.66
N ALA A 249 -11.31 22.35 -11.98
CA ALA A 249 -10.33 23.32 -11.52
C ALA A 249 -9.63 23.93 -12.76
N PRO A 250 -9.45 25.26 -12.83
CA PRO A 250 -8.83 25.94 -13.97
C PRO A 250 -7.38 25.54 -14.23
#